data_AF-A0A1V2IR89-F1
#
_entry.id   AF-A0A1V2IR89-F1
#
_cell.length_a   1.000
_cell.length_b   1.000
_cell.length_c   1.000
_cell.angle_alpha   90.00
_cell.angle_beta   90.00
_cell.angle_gamma   90.00
#
_symmetry.space_group_name_H-M   'P 1'
#
loop_
_entity.id
_entity.type
_entity.pdbx_description
1 polymer ?
#
loop_
_entity_poly.entity_id
_entity_poly.type
_entity_poly.pdbx_seq_one_letter_code
_entity_poly.pdbx_strand_id
1 'polypeptide(L)' 'MIPPGEYQVVAARDLGAAIKHFRTSAGVTQVAAAEAMGVGQSYISSLEAGRFGSSLTHALRLLRFVGCEVVVRPRRARG' A
#
# COMPACT_ATOMS: atom_id res chain seq x y z
N MET A 1 -13.11 -15.78 3.82
CA MET A 1 -11.81 -15.98 3.14
C MET A 1 -11.56 -14.76 2.26
N ILE A 2 -10.35 -14.19 2.30
CA ILE A 2 -9.93 -13.10 1.41
C ILE A 2 -9.31 -13.77 0.17
N PRO A 3 -9.70 -13.41 -1.06
CA PRO A 3 -9.09 -13.96 -2.28
C PRO A 3 -7.56 -13.80 -2.30
N PRO A 4 -6.83 -14.74 -2.93
CA PRO A 4 -5.40 -14.56 -3.18
C PRO A 4 -5.17 -13.28 -3.99
N GLY A 5 -4.31 -12.39 -3.50
CA GLY A 5 -4.09 -11.07 -4.09
C GLY A 5 -4.97 -9.96 -3.53
N GLU A 6 -5.84 -10.23 -2.55
CA GLU A 6 -6.53 -9.18 -1.78
C GLU A 6 -5.90 -8.99 -0.39
N TYR A 7 -5.85 -7.74 0.06
CA TYR A 7 -5.42 -7.37 1.41
C TYR A 7 -6.58 -6.75 2.18
N GLN A 8 -6.90 -7.30 3.35
CA GLN A 8 -7.84 -6.66 4.26
C GLN A 8 -7.13 -5.58 5.06
N VAL A 9 -7.55 -4.33 4.84
CA VAL A 9 -7.01 -3.15 5.52
C VAL A 9 -8.02 -2.67 6.55
N VAL A 10 -7.68 -2.73 7.84
CA VAL A 10 -8.51 -2.20 8.94
C VAL A 10 -7.80 -1.11 9.75
N ALA A 11 -6.49 -1.00 9.60
CA ALA A 11 -5.65 0.03 10.16
C ALA A 11 -4.55 0.42 9.15
N ALA A 12 -3.94 1.59 9.37
CA ALA A 12 -2.91 2.11 8.48
C ALA A 12 -1.76 1.11 8.25
N ARG A 13 -1.25 0.48 9.30
CA ARG A 13 -0.20 -0.55 9.19
C ARG A 13 -0.55 -1.68 8.20
N ASP A 14 -1.82 -2.03 8.06
CA ASP A 14 -2.25 -3.10 7.15
C ASP A 14 -2.13 -2.64 5.70
N LEU A 15 -2.45 -1.36 5.44
CA LEU A 15 -2.24 -0.72 4.13
C LEU A 15 -0.74 -0.66 3.79
N GLY A 16 0.11 -0.33 4.77
CA GLY A 16 1.56 -0.28 4.58
C GLY A 16 2.14 -1.64 4.23
N ALA A 17 1.68 -2.69 4.93
CA ALA A 17 2.04 -4.06 4.63
C ALA A 17 1.57 -4.50 3.22
N ALA A 18 0.35 -4.12 2.82
CA ALA A 18 -0.18 -4.40 1.49
C ALA A 18 0.68 -3.73 0.40
N ILE A 19 1.00 -2.44 0.57
CA ILE A 19 1.87 -1.69 -0.33
C ILE A 19 3.22 -2.39 -0.49
N LYS A 20 3.86 -2.75 0.62
CA LYS A 20 5.16 -3.44 0.60
C LYS A 20 5.07 -4.75 -0.16
N HIS A 21 4.06 -5.55 0.16
CA HIS A 21 3.84 -6.85 -0.48
C HIS A 21 3.74 -6.70 -2.01
N PHE A 22 2.81 -5.88 -2.50
CA PHE A 22 2.60 -5.72 -3.94
C PHE A 22 3.79 -5.07 -4.65
N ARG A 23 4.45 -4.08 -4.04
CA ARG A 23 5.68 -3.51 -4.60
C ARG A 23 6.74 -4.59 -4.79
N THR A 24 6.98 -5.42 -3.78
CA THR A 24 7.99 -6.49 -3.88
C THR A 24 7.59 -7.59 -4.85
N SER A 25 6.32 -7.97 -4.89
CA SER A 25 5.80 -8.95 -5.86
C SER A 25 5.90 -8.45 -7.30
N ALA A 26 5.86 -7.13 -7.52
CA ALA A 26 6.10 -6.48 -8.81
C ALA A 26 7.60 -6.31 -9.15
N GLY A 27 8.52 -6.76 -8.29
CA GLY A 27 9.97 -6.60 -8.51
C GLY A 27 10.48 -5.16 -8.38
N VAL A 28 9.66 -4.24 -7.86
CA VAL A 28 9.99 -2.81 -7.75
C VAL A 28 10.75 -2.56 -6.44
N THR A 29 11.87 -1.85 -6.47
CA THR A 29 12.59 -1.45 -5.26
C THR A 29 11.97 -0.21 -4.62
N GLN A 30 12.27 0.06 -3.34
CA GLN A 30 11.80 1.31 -2.71
C GLN A 30 12.39 2.55 -3.38
N VAL A 31 13.63 2.47 -3.90
CA VAL A 31 14.29 3.57 -4.63
C VAL A 31 13.56 3.84 -5.95
N ALA A 32 13.30 2.80 -6.75
CA ALA A 32 12.58 2.94 -8.01
C ALA A 32 11.15 3.48 -7.81
N ALA A 33 10.46 3.02 -6.76
CA ALA A 33 9.16 3.58 -6.38
C ALA A 33 9.24 5.05 -5.95
N ALA A 34 10.28 5.43 -5.21
CA ALA A 34 10.50 6.80 -4.77
C ALA A 34 10.74 7.74 -5.96
N GLU A 35 11.59 7.33 -6.91
CA GLU A 35 11.87 8.05 -8.15
C GLU A 35 10.60 8.25 -8.98
N ALA A 36 9.82 7.18 -9.21
CA ALA A 36 8.57 7.25 -9.95
C ALA A 36 7.52 8.17 -9.30
N MET A 37 7.58 8.33 -7.97
CA MET A 37 6.67 9.18 -7.22
C MET A 37 7.19 10.59 -6.96
N GLY A 38 8.45 10.89 -7.29
CA GLY A 38 9.09 12.17 -6.99
C GLY A 38 9.27 12.42 -5.49
N VAL A 39 9.53 11.38 -4.70
CA VAL A 39 9.70 11.45 -3.23
C VAL A 39 11.02 10.80 -2.80
N GLY A 40 11.40 10.93 -1.52
CA GLY A 40 12.57 10.24 -0.98
C GLY A 40 12.30 8.76 -0.63
N GLN A 41 13.31 7.89 -0.73
CA GLN A 41 13.18 6.48 -0.36
C GLN A 41 12.76 6.28 1.11
N SER A 42 13.22 7.13 2.03
CA SER A 42 12.81 7.11 3.44
C SER A 42 11.30 7.35 3.64
N TYR A 43 10.67 8.08 2.70
CA TYR A 43 9.23 8.27 2.66
C TYR A 43 8.51 6.98 2.27
N ILE A 44 8.98 6.27 1.23
CA ILE A 44 8.44 4.95 0.85
C ILE A 44 8.57 3.97 2.02
N SER A 45 9.72 3.92 2.68
CA SER A 45 9.94 3.09 3.88
C SER A 45 8.95 3.44 5.01
N SER A 46 8.64 4.72 5.20
CA SER A 46 7.66 5.16 6.20
C SER A 46 6.22 4.78 5.83
N LEU A 47 5.83 4.90 4.56
CA LEU A 47 4.54 4.43 4.06
C LEU A 47 4.36 2.93 4.30
N GLU A 48 5.38 2.13 3.96
CA GLU A 48 5.34 0.67 4.15
C GLU A 48 5.29 0.25 5.62
N ALA A 49 5.86 1.05 6.51
CA ALA A 49 5.75 0.85 7.96
C ALA A 49 4.40 1.32 8.54
N GLY A 50 3.48 1.80 7.71
CA GLY A 50 2.18 2.29 8.13
C GLY A 50 2.19 3.74 8.66
N ARG A 51 3.31 4.45 8.52
CA ARG A 51 3.49 5.84 8.96
C ARG A 51 3.16 6.80 7.82
N PHE A 52 1.87 6.92 7.50
CA PHE A 52 1.40 7.77 6.40
C PHE A 52 1.40 9.27 6.72
N GLY A 53 1.54 9.65 8.00
CA GLY A 53 1.24 11.02 8.43
C GLY A 53 -0.15 11.42 7.92
N SER A 54 -0.21 12.46 7.10
CA SER A 54 -1.44 12.98 6.47
C SER A 54 -1.70 12.52 5.03
N SER A 55 -0.85 11.70 4.39
CA SER A 55 -0.97 11.51 2.92
C SER A 55 -1.43 10.12 2.47
N LEU A 56 -2.71 9.84 2.72
CA LEU A 56 -3.46 8.79 2.02
C LEU A 56 -3.29 8.88 0.49
N THR A 57 -3.18 10.10 -0.06
CA THR A 57 -2.96 10.35 -1.49
C THR A 57 -1.71 9.65 -2.03
N HIS A 58 -0.57 9.73 -1.32
CA HIS A 58 0.66 9.06 -1.77
C HIS A 58 0.54 7.55 -1.68
N ALA A 59 -0.13 7.02 -0.65
CA ALA A 59 -0.40 5.59 -0.52
C ALA A 59 -1.22 5.07 -1.71
N LEU A 60 -2.29 5.79 -2.09
CA LEU A 60 -3.12 5.44 -3.25
C LEU A 60 -2.35 5.54 -4.57
N ARG A 61 -1.50 6.57 -4.73
CA ARG A 61 -0.62 6.71 -5.91
C ARG A 61 0.35 5.55 -6.05
N LEU A 62 0.99 5.14 -4.95
CA LEU A 62 1.91 4.01 -4.93
C LEU A 62 1.20 2.70 -5.29
N LEU A 63 0.03 2.44 -4.70
CA LEU A 63 -0.79 1.28 -5.07
C LEU A 63 -1.12 1.26 -6.55
N ARG A 64 -1.57 2.39 -7.11
CA ARG A 64 -1.85 2.50 -8.55
C ARG A 64 -0.60 2.25 -9.39
N PHE A 65 0.55 2.76 -8.96
CA PHE A 65 1.82 2.58 -9.66
C PHE A 65 2.23 1.09 -9.73
N VAL A 66 2.00 0.32 -8.66
CA VAL A 66 2.28 -1.13 -8.64
C VAL A 66 1.14 -1.98 -9.22
N GLY A 67 0.15 -1.36 -9.89
CA GLY A 67 -0.95 -2.06 -10.56
C GLY A 67 -2.09 -2.50 -9.63
N CYS A 68 -2.21 -1.89 -8.45
CA CYS A 68 -3.28 -2.18 -7.48
C CYS A 68 -4.35 -1.08 -7.45
N GLU A 69 -5.56 -1.47 -7.10
CA GLU A 69 -6.67 -0.58 -6.78
C GLU A 69 -7.12 -0.75 -5.32
N VAL A 70 -7.88 0.23 -4.80
CA VAL A 70 -8.47 0.17 -3.46
C VAL A 70 -9.99 0.10 -3.58
N VAL A 71 -10.57 -0.96 -3.05
CA VAL A 71 -12.03 -1.17 -3.00
C VAL A 71 -12.51 -1.05 -1.55
N VAL A 72 -13.48 -0.18 -1.30
CA VAL A 72 -14.16 -0.05 0.00
C VAL A 72 -15.44 -0.87 -0.01
N ARG A 73 -15.59 -1.76 0.97
CA ARG A 73 -16.77 -2.64 1.10
C ARG A 73 -17.23 -2.74 2.57
N PRO A 74 -18.52 -3.00 2.84
CA PRO A 74 -18.99 -3.27 4.19
C PRO A 74 -18.20 -4.42 4.85
N ARG A 75 -17.92 -4.29 6.14
CA ARG A 75 -17.32 -5.39 6.90
C ARG A 75 -18.35 -6.51 7.01
N ARG A 76 -18.04 -7.70 6.48
CA ARG A 76 -18.89 -8.89 6.69
C ARG A 76 -19.08 -9.06 8.21
N ALA A 77 -20.32 -9.09 8.67
CA ALA A 77 -20.63 -9.37 10.06
C ALA A 77 -19.98 -10.72 10.42
N ARG A 78 -19.30 -10.79 11.57
CA ARG A 78 -19.03 -12.09 12.20
C ARG A 78 -20.39 -12.59 12.66
N GLY A 79 -20.99 -13.48 11.88
CA GLY A 79 -21.99 -14.41 12.39
C GLY A 79 -21.33 -15.35 13.39
#